data_AF-A0A0Q9WS82-F1
#
_entry.id   AF-A0A0Q9WS82-F1
#
_cell.length_a   1.000
_cell.length_b   1.000
_cell.length_c   1.000
_cell.angle_alpha   90.00
_cell.angle_beta   90.00
_cell.angle_gamma   90.00
#
_symmetry.space_group_name_H-M   'P 1'
#
loop_
_entity.id
_entity.type
_entity.pdbx_description
1 polymer ?
#
loop_
_entity_poly.entity_id
_entity_poly.type
_entity_poly.pdbx_seq_one_letter_code
_entity_poly.pdbx_strand_id
1 'polypeptide(L)'
;LLFLFSLAAAASASAADTNVYFIEKQRFLLEILHHVHEPLLNRKWLILGQHLITDKTEYVLYNEEMRKFYESYTMGRLVPKDIFYSSQHPEHYEQTLGLYYYFYNTRDWSTLRQNICWARVHVNAGLFLHVLTLTLFKREDYRPLIMPKIYEILPEVYYHEVTVQKALNFNFANWFREQGNLSDIIEILPKEGRNGENWFEAMSEMHFLRLNVNSKAHTQVKYLTEDIGWLSYWYYINMGVAQSETNLQQVHEFWYCQLRQLLSRYKLELYGQQLEYRNLREINEPKATHLLTWQMQRFQDETLATRKCRHQSGTKGALLDTPSPFAFAFEGLINSKPKHHLMSCLAKDEVEQQGEKKKHKSLK
;
A
#
# COMPACT_ATOMS: atom_id res chain seq x y z
N LEU A 1 -4.50 31.29 6.70
CA LEU A 1 -3.14 31.51 7.25
C LEU A 1 -2.26 30.23 7.30
N LEU A 2 -2.81 29.02 7.19
CA LEU A 2 -2.00 27.77 7.16
C LEU A 2 -1.62 27.26 5.76
N PHE A 3 -2.14 27.85 4.67
CA PHE A 3 -1.82 27.42 3.30
C PHE A 3 -0.52 28.02 2.72
N LEU A 4 0.07 29.02 3.38
CA LEU A 4 1.35 29.62 2.95
C LEU A 4 2.58 28.94 3.54
N PHE A 5 2.43 28.06 4.55
CA PHE A 5 3.57 27.37 5.16
C PHE A 5 4.01 26.11 4.42
N SER A 6 3.16 25.47 3.60
CA SER A 6 3.56 24.27 2.84
C SER A 6 4.36 24.62 1.58
N LEU A 7 4.05 25.73 0.91
CA LEU A 7 4.84 26.21 -0.23
C LEU A 7 6.16 26.85 0.21
N ALA A 8 6.19 27.48 1.38
CA ALA A 8 7.41 28.05 1.94
C ALA A 8 8.38 26.97 2.45
N ALA A 9 7.91 25.85 3.01
CA ALA A 9 8.80 24.77 3.46
C ALA A 9 9.52 24.04 2.30
N ALA A 10 8.91 23.98 1.12
CA ALA A 10 9.57 23.43 -0.07
C ALA A 10 10.56 24.42 -0.70
N ALA A 11 10.34 25.73 -0.55
CA ALA A 11 11.24 26.77 -1.06
C ALA A 11 12.31 27.22 -0.05
N SER A 12 12.13 26.95 1.24
CA SER A 12 13.09 27.22 2.31
C SER A 12 13.99 26.02 2.63
N ALA A 13 13.93 24.95 1.83
CA ALA A 13 15.11 24.14 1.59
C ALA A 13 16.05 24.94 0.67
N SER A 14 16.52 26.09 1.18
CA SER A 14 17.75 26.68 0.70
C SER A 14 18.76 25.54 0.64
N ALA A 15 19.39 25.36 -0.52
CA ALA A 15 20.40 24.33 -0.81
C ALA A 15 21.36 24.15 0.38
N ALA A 16 20.93 23.35 1.36
CA ALA A 16 21.71 22.93 2.48
C ALA A 16 22.60 21.87 1.87
N ASP A 17 23.91 22.07 1.92
CA ASP A 17 24.93 21.09 1.56
C ASP A 17 24.38 19.69 1.80
N THR A 18 23.95 19.03 0.71
CA THR A 18 23.19 17.80 0.83
C THR A 18 24.20 16.74 1.18
N ASN A 19 24.38 16.55 2.48
CA ASN A 19 25.30 15.59 3.03
C ASN A 19 24.99 14.24 2.39
N VAL A 20 25.97 13.70 1.67
CA VAL A 20 25.88 12.47 0.87
C VAL A 20 25.21 11.34 1.68
N TYR A 21 25.46 11.33 3.00
CA TYR A 21 24.85 10.44 3.97
C TYR A 21 23.31 10.44 3.95
N PHE A 22 22.66 11.60 3.84
CA PHE A 22 21.19 11.70 3.81
C PHE A 22 20.64 11.35 2.42
N ILE A 23 21.36 11.66 1.34
CA ILE A 23 20.94 11.28 -0.03
C ILE A 23 20.86 9.76 -0.15
N GLU A 24 21.84 9.03 0.35
CA GLU A 24 21.83 7.56 0.30
C GLU A 24 20.64 6.96 1.07
N LYS A 25 20.32 7.53 2.23
CA LYS A 25 19.16 7.09 3.03
C LYS A 25 17.84 7.43 2.38
N GLN A 26 17.74 8.63 1.79
CA GLN A 26 16.55 9.05 1.05
C GLN A 26 16.35 8.13 -0.16
N ARG A 27 17.41 7.81 -0.90
CA ARG A 27 17.36 6.84 -2.01
C ARG A 27 16.91 5.46 -1.52
N PHE A 28 17.50 4.94 -0.43
CA PHE A 28 17.09 3.67 0.16
C PHE A 28 15.61 3.67 0.54
N LEU A 29 15.11 4.76 1.15
CA LEU A 29 13.71 4.91 1.54
C LEU A 29 12.78 4.85 0.32
N LEU A 30 13.13 5.54 -0.77
CA LEU A 30 12.33 5.51 -2.00
C LEU A 30 12.34 4.12 -2.65
N GLU A 31 13.49 3.45 -2.68
CA GLU A 31 13.61 2.10 -3.25
C GLU A 31 12.82 1.05 -2.46
N ILE A 32 12.79 1.14 -1.13
CA ILE A 32 12.06 0.15 -0.30
C ILE A 32 10.54 0.34 -0.36
N LEU A 33 10.09 1.57 -0.59
CA LEU A 33 8.68 1.94 -0.71
C LEU A 33 8.11 1.75 -2.11
N HIS A 34 8.95 1.45 -3.09
CA HIS A 34 8.50 1.16 -4.44
C HIS A 34 7.63 -0.11 -4.45
N HIS A 35 6.41 0.01 -4.99
CA HIS A 35 5.38 -1.03 -5.06
C HIS A 35 5.30 -1.91 -3.79
N VAL A 36 4.96 -1.32 -2.64
CA VAL A 36 4.99 -1.99 -1.32
C VAL A 36 4.21 -3.33 -1.28
N HIS A 37 3.12 -3.43 -2.03
CA HIS A 37 2.31 -4.66 -2.09
C HIS A 37 2.97 -5.78 -2.91
N GLU A 38 3.91 -5.46 -3.80
CA GLU A 38 4.60 -6.43 -4.62
C GLU A 38 5.87 -6.95 -3.93
N PRO A 39 6.37 -8.14 -4.32
CA PRO A 39 7.67 -8.61 -3.87
C PRO A 39 8.79 -7.62 -4.20
N LEU A 40 9.72 -7.45 -3.27
CA LEU A 40 10.85 -6.55 -3.44
C LEU A 40 11.77 -7.04 -4.57
N LEU A 41 11.93 -6.25 -5.63
CA LEU A 41 12.73 -6.62 -6.81
C LEU A 41 14.25 -6.47 -6.59
N ASN A 42 14.65 -5.53 -5.74
CA ASN A 42 16.06 -5.24 -5.53
C ASN A 42 16.75 -6.37 -4.75
N ARG A 43 17.61 -7.12 -5.44
CA ARG A 43 18.35 -8.27 -4.89
C ARG A 43 19.22 -7.91 -3.68
N LYS A 44 19.82 -6.72 -3.66
CA LYS A 44 20.66 -6.28 -2.53
C LYS A 44 19.85 -6.22 -1.24
N TRP A 45 18.65 -5.67 -1.33
CA TRP A 45 17.75 -5.52 -0.18
C TRP A 45 17.11 -6.85 0.21
N LEU A 46 16.81 -7.73 -0.75
CA LEU A 46 16.37 -9.10 -0.47
C LEU A 46 17.39 -9.89 0.34
N ILE A 47 18.67 -9.82 -0.01
CA ILE A 47 19.74 -10.54 0.72
C ILE A 47 19.85 -10.01 2.16
N LEU A 48 19.80 -8.69 2.35
CA LEU A 48 19.78 -8.12 3.70
C LEU A 48 18.51 -8.50 4.48
N GLY A 49 17.38 -8.64 3.81
CA GLY A 49 16.09 -8.93 4.43
C GLY A 49 15.85 -10.38 4.83
N GLN A 50 16.80 -11.30 4.65
CA GLN A 50 16.59 -12.72 4.97
C GLN A 50 16.44 -12.98 6.47
N HIS A 51 17.12 -12.19 7.31
CA HIS A 51 17.17 -12.40 8.75
C HIS A 51 16.98 -11.09 9.51
N LEU A 52 16.07 -11.15 10.50
CA LEU A 52 15.91 -10.11 11.51
C LEU A 52 17.10 -10.15 12.46
N ILE A 53 17.62 -8.99 12.85
CA ILE A 53 18.69 -8.92 13.85
C ILE A 53 18.10 -9.19 15.24
N THR A 54 18.52 -10.28 15.85
CA THR A 54 18.04 -10.72 17.18
C THR A 54 19.00 -10.40 18.32
N ASP A 55 20.23 -9.98 18.00
CA ASP A 55 21.21 -9.66 19.03
C ASP A 55 20.75 -8.44 19.84
N LYS A 56 20.64 -8.59 21.16
CA LYS A 56 20.19 -7.55 22.08
C LYS A 56 21.19 -6.39 22.15
N THR A 57 22.47 -6.63 21.87
CA THR A 57 23.52 -5.60 21.96
C THR A 57 23.38 -4.50 20.90
N GLU A 58 22.73 -4.82 19.78
CA GLU A 58 22.44 -3.92 18.66
C GLU A 58 21.31 -2.92 18.97
N TYR A 59 20.62 -3.12 20.09
CA TYR A 59 19.52 -2.28 20.54
C TYR A 59 19.92 -1.47 21.79
N VAL A 60 19.40 -0.25 21.89
CA VAL A 60 19.52 0.58 23.09
C VAL A 60 18.73 -0.05 24.23
N LEU A 61 17.53 -0.54 23.91
CA LEU A 61 16.59 -1.12 24.85
C LEU A 61 15.86 -2.30 24.20
N TYR A 62 15.84 -3.44 24.88
CA TYR A 62 15.10 -4.62 24.46
C TYR A 62 13.87 -4.80 25.35
N ASN A 63 12.71 -4.34 24.85
CA ASN A 63 11.46 -4.33 25.59
C ASN A 63 10.69 -5.64 25.51
N GLU A 64 9.76 -5.81 26.44
CA GLU A 64 8.81 -6.92 26.48
C GLU A 64 8.00 -7.07 25.18
N GLU A 65 7.58 -5.97 24.58
CA GLU A 65 6.87 -5.97 23.29
C GLU A 65 7.72 -6.52 22.13
N MET A 66 9.05 -6.29 22.16
CA MET A 66 9.98 -6.87 21.18
C MET A 66 10.09 -8.40 21.36
N ARG A 67 10.05 -8.87 22.62
CA ARG A 67 10.05 -10.29 22.94
C ARG A 67 8.78 -10.98 22.44
N LYS A 68 7.60 -10.43 22.76
CA LYS A 68 6.31 -10.95 22.29
C LYS A 68 6.21 -10.99 20.76
N PHE A 69 6.71 -9.96 20.09
CA PHE A 69 6.77 -9.95 18.62
C PHE A 69 7.65 -11.08 18.08
N TYR A 70 8.85 -11.28 18.65
CA TYR A 70 9.75 -12.34 18.23
C TYR A 70 9.17 -13.74 18.49
N GLU A 71 8.46 -13.93 19.60
CA GLU A 71 7.72 -15.16 19.89
C GLU A 71 6.60 -15.40 18.87
N SER A 72 5.83 -14.36 18.53
CA SER A 72 4.79 -14.44 17.51
C SER A 72 5.38 -14.79 16.14
N TYR A 73 6.52 -14.20 15.79
CA TYR A 73 7.26 -14.51 14.56
C TYR A 73 7.73 -15.96 14.52
N THR A 74 8.40 -16.44 15.56
CA THR A 74 8.90 -17.82 15.64
C THR A 74 7.78 -18.86 15.63
N MET A 75 6.60 -18.52 16.16
CA MET A 75 5.40 -19.36 16.09
C MET A 75 4.66 -19.25 14.75
N GLY A 76 5.11 -18.42 13.80
CA GLY A 76 4.46 -18.22 12.50
C GLY A 76 3.11 -17.50 12.58
N ARG A 77 2.89 -16.68 13.61
CA ARG A 77 1.63 -15.96 13.89
C ARG A 77 1.65 -14.49 13.45
N LEU A 78 2.50 -14.12 12.48
CA LEU A 78 2.49 -12.77 11.95
C LEU A 78 1.24 -12.51 11.11
N VAL A 79 0.79 -11.25 11.09
CA VAL A 79 -0.30 -10.81 10.20
C VAL A 79 0.06 -11.19 8.76
N PRO A 80 -0.78 -12.02 8.10
CA PRO A 80 -0.56 -12.41 6.72
C PRO A 80 -0.56 -11.22 5.76
N LYS A 81 0.15 -11.34 4.64
CA LYS A 81 0.24 -10.28 3.64
C LYS A 81 -1.09 -10.01 2.92
N ASP A 82 -1.94 -11.03 2.78
CA ASP A 82 -3.19 -10.96 2.01
C ASP A 82 -4.40 -10.47 2.85
N ILE A 83 -4.18 -10.16 4.13
CA ILE A 83 -5.22 -9.68 5.05
C ILE A 83 -5.15 -8.16 5.16
N PHE A 84 -6.31 -7.53 5.34
CA PHE A 84 -6.41 -6.09 5.58
C PHE A 84 -5.79 -5.73 6.93
N TYR A 85 -4.78 -4.87 6.91
CA TYR A 85 -4.22 -4.32 8.14
C TYR A 85 -5.09 -3.18 8.68
N SER A 86 -5.37 -3.24 9.98
CA SER A 86 -6.06 -2.18 10.72
C SER A 86 -5.39 -1.99 12.07
N SER A 87 -4.98 -0.76 12.38
CA SER A 87 -4.38 -0.40 13.67
C SER A 87 -5.37 -0.48 14.83
N GLN A 88 -6.68 -0.54 14.56
CA GLN A 88 -7.72 -0.70 15.58
C GLN A 88 -7.88 -2.16 16.01
N HIS A 89 -7.36 -3.11 15.23
CA HIS A 89 -7.42 -4.51 15.60
C HIS A 89 -6.33 -4.82 16.64
N PRO A 90 -6.66 -5.39 17.82
CA PRO A 90 -5.70 -5.55 18.91
C PRO A 90 -4.44 -6.34 18.54
N GLU A 91 -4.57 -7.44 17.80
CA GLU A 91 -3.42 -8.27 17.39
C GLU A 91 -2.53 -7.53 16.39
N HIS A 92 -3.12 -6.81 15.44
CA HIS A 92 -2.38 -5.99 14.48
C HIS A 92 -1.62 -4.88 15.20
N TYR A 93 -2.25 -4.25 16.19
CA TYR A 93 -1.65 -3.21 17.00
C TYR A 93 -0.46 -3.73 17.83
N GLU A 94 -0.62 -4.88 18.50
CA GLU A 94 0.47 -5.51 19.28
C GLU A 94 1.68 -5.82 18.39
N GLN A 95 1.46 -6.42 17.21
CA GLN A 95 2.54 -6.69 16.27
C GLN A 95 3.17 -5.41 15.70
N THR A 96 2.37 -4.37 15.47
CA THR A 96 2.85 -3.04 15.04
C THR A 96 3.77 -2.44 16.09
N LEU A 97 3.36 -2.48 17.36
CA LEU A 97 4.12 -1.92 18.48
C LEU A 97 5.44 -2.67 18.68
N GLY A 98 5.41 -4.00 18.63
CA GLY A 98 6.60 -4.83 18.75
C GLY A 98 7.62 -4.55 17.63
N LEU A 99 7.17 -4.53 16.36
CA LEU A 99 8.04 -4.20 15.23
C LEU A 99 8.54 -2.74 15.27
N TYR A 100 7.71 -1.81 15.74
CA TYR A 100 8.11 -0.42 15.94
C TYR A 100 9.30 -0.30 16.89
N TYR A 101 9.30 -1.03 18.01
CA TYR A 101 10.46 -1.01 18.92
C TYR A 101 11.72 -1.62 18.30
N TYR A 102 11.59 -2.61 17.42
CA TYR A 102 12.72 -3.11 16.61
C TYR A 102 13.32 -2.07 15.66
N PHE A 103 12.58 -1.02 15.30
CA PHE A 103 13.09 0.06 14.44
C PHE A 103 13.53 1.28 15.27
N TYR A 104 12.77 1.60 16.32
CA TYR A 104 13.01 2.77 17.17
C TYR A 104 14.26 2.58 18.04
N ASN A 105 14.46 1.40 18.62
CA ASN A 105 15.53 1.14 19.59
C ASN A 105 16.87 0.71 18.96
N THR A 106 17.01 0.69 17.64
CA THR A 106 18.29 0.31 17.00
C THR A 106 19.37 1.35 17.28
N ARG A 107 20.61 0.93 17.53
CA ARG A 107 21.75 1.84 17.68
C ARG A 107 22.20 2.42 16.34
N ASP A 108 22.41 1.54 15.37
CA ASP A 108 23.03 1.91 14.10
C ASP A 108 22.07 1.87 12.91
N TRP A 109 22.41 2.65 11.87
CA TRP A 109 21.67 2.66 10.60
C TRP A 109 21.75 1.32 9.86
N SER A 110 22.88 0.61 9.96
CA SER A 110 23.03 -0.73 9.37
C SER A 110 21.97 -1.70 9.90
N THR A 111 21.80 -1.69 11.22
CA THR A 111 20.86 -2.54 11.96
C THR A 111 19.42 -2.17 11.59
N LEU A 112 19.09 -0.88 11.59
CA LEU A 112 17.77 -0.41 11.15
C LEU A 112 17.47 -0.80 9.71
N ARG A 113 18.41 -0.57 8.79
CA ARG A 113 18.25 -0.87 7.37
C ARG A 113 17.98 -2.35 7.15
N GLN A 114 18.70 -3.24 7.85
CA GLN A 114 18.47 -4.67 7.78
C GLN A 114 17.07 -5.05 8.30
N ASN A 115 16.66 -4.50 9.44
CA ASN A 115 15.33 -4.74 10.01
C ASN A 115 14.21 -4.23 9.08
N ILE A 116 14.40 -3.08 8.42
CA ILE A 116 13.47 -2.55 7.41
C ILE A 116 13.38 -3.50 6.21
N CYS A 117 14.51 -3.98 5.68
CA CYS A 117 14.53 -4.94 4.58
C CYS A 117 13.81 -6.24 4.97
N TRP A 118 14.05 -6.75 6.17
CA TRP A 118 13.38 -7.95 6.67
C TRP A 118 11.87 -7.75 6.78
N ALA A 119 11.42 -6.64 7.36
CA ALA A 119 10.01 -6.34 7.49
C ALA A 119 9.33 -6.21 6.12
N ARG A 120 9.99 -5.58 5.14
CA ARG A 120 9.49 -5.46 3.76
C ARG A 120 9.25 -6.82 3.09
N VAL A 121 10.05 -7.82 3.44
CA VAL A 121 9.98 -9.18 2.87
C VAL A 121 9.01 -10.07 3.63
N HIS A 122 8.88 -9.95 4.95
CA HIS A 122 8.17 -10.94 5.77
C HIS A 122 6.84 -10.47 6.35
N VAL A 123 6.63 -9.16 6.48
CA VAL A 123 5.48 -8.58 7.18
C VAL A 123 4.42 -8.08 6.19
N ASN A 124 3.17 -7.96 6.64
CA ASN A 124 2.10 -7.31 5.90
C ASN A 124 2.50 -5.88 5.47
N ALA A 125 2.20 -5.50 4.23
CA ALA A 125 2.55 -4.21 3.64
C ALA A 125 2.01 -3.01 4.43
N GLY A 126 0.77 -3.08 4.91
CA GLY A 126 0.14 -2.03 5.71
C GLY A 126 0.80 -1.86 7.08
N LEU A 127 1.11 -2.97 7.75
CA LEU A 127 1.82 -2.97 9.02
C LEU A 127 3.24 -2.39 8.86
N PHE A 128 3.97 -2.86 7.85
CA PHE A 128 5.31 -2.37 7.52
C PHE A 128 5.31 -0.85 7.30
N LEU A 129 4.39 -0.35 6.46
CA LEU A 129 4.30 1.07 6.14
C LEU A 129 3.95 1.90 7.38
N HIS A 130 3.02 1.42 8.21
CA HIS A 130 2.65 2.08 9.45
C HIS A 130 3.85 2.22 10.38
N VAL A 131 4.58 1.14 10.61
CA VAL A 131 5.76 1.13 11.48
C VAL A 131 6.86 2.03 10.95
N LEU A 132 7.20 1.94 9.66
CA LEU A 132 8.25 2.76 9.06
C LEU A 132 7.92 4.25 9.17
N THR A 133 6.67 4.61 8.90
CA THR A 133 6.19 5.98 9.00
C THR A 133 6.29 6.49 10.45
N LEU A 134 5.87 5.69 11.44
CA LEU A 134 6.05 6.03 12.87
C LEU A 134 7.51 6.23 13.24
N THR A 135 8.41 5.34 12.78
CA THR A 135 9.84 5.45 13.07
C THR A 135 10.43 6.75 12.53
N LEU A 136 10.10 7.13 11.29
CA LEU A 136 10.60 8.37 10.70
C LEU A 136 10.06 9.62 11.40
N PHE A 137 8.80 9.60 11.86
CA PHE A 137 8.22 10.72 12.61
C PHE A 137 8.80 10.87 14.02
N LYS A 138 9.09 9.75 14.70
CA LYS A 138 9.50 9.77 16.11
C LYS A 138 11.01 9.88 16.30
N ARG A 139 11.83 9.28 15.42
CA ARG A 139 13.29 9.35 15.54
C ARG A 139 13.83 10.68 15.03
N GLU A 140 14.54 11.40 15.89
CA GLU A 140 15.09 12.72 15.56
C GLU A 140 16.13 12.65 14.44
N ASP A 141 16.93 11.58 14.40
CA ASP A 141 18.00 11.35 13.41
C ASP A 141 17.51 11.35 11.95
N TYR A 142 16.23 11.02 11.73
CA TYR A 142 15.64 10.83 10.41
C TYR A 142 14.55 11.85 10.09
N ARG A 143 14.36 12.84 10.95
CA ARG A 143 13.46 13.98 10.71
C ARG A 143 13.73 14.70 9.37
N PRO A 144 14.97 14.79 8.86
CA PRO A 144 15.22 15.37 7.53
C PRO A 144 14.78 14.50 6.35
N LEU A 145 14.51 13.20 6.55
CA LEU A 145 14.07 12.32 5.47
C LEU A 145 12.64 12.66 5.06
N ILE A 146 12.40 12.69 3.76
CA ILE A 146 11.11 13.04 3.20
C ILE A 146 10.37 11.75 2.87
N MET A 147 9.28 11.51 3.60
CA MET A 147 8.38 10.41 3.28
C MET A 147 7.57 10.75 2.03
N PRO A 148 7.49 9.85 1.02
CA PRO A 148 6.55 10.00 -0.08
C PRO A 148 5.12 10.13 0.44
N LYS A 149 4.27 10.75 -0.35
CA LYS A 149 2.90 10.99 0.10
C LYS A 149 2.17 9.65 0.16
N ILE A 150 1.31 9.48 1.16
CA ILE A 150 0.66 8.18 1.40
C ILE A 150 -0.17 7.71 0.19
N TYR A 151 -0.74 8.63 -0.59
CA TYR A 151 -1.48 8.34 -1.81
C TYR A 151 -0.60 8.01 -3.02
N GLU A 152 0.71 8.29 -2.97
CA GLU A 152 1.67 7.82 -3.97
C GLU A 152 2.09 6.37 -3.67
N ILE A 153 2.15 6.02 -2.39
CA ILE A 153 2.52 4.68 -1.90
C ILE A 153 1.34 3.71 -2.01
N LEU A 154 0.15 4.15 -1.61
CA LEU A 154 -1.09 3.36 -1.58
C LEU A 154 -2.18 4.02 -2.43
N PRO A 155 -2.00 4.16 -3.75
CA PRO A 155 -2.94 4.90 -4.61
C PRO A 155 -4.35 4.31 -4.57
N GLU A 156 -4.46 2.98 -4.52
CA GLU A 156 -5.72 2.25 -4.60
C GLU A 156 -6.69 2.55 -3.45
N VAL A 157 -6.21 3.11 -2.34
CA VAL A 157 -7.05 3.52 -1.19
C VAL A 157 -7.71 4.88 -1.41
N TYR A 158 -7.14 5.72 -2.28
CA TYR A 158 -7.56 7.11 -2.49
C TYR A 158 -8.34 7.33 -3.80
N TYR A 159 -8.36 6.33 -4.69
CA TYR A 159 -9.08 6.42 -5.95
C TYR A 159 -10.36 5.59 -5.97
N HIS A 160 -11.29 5.96 -6.85
CA HIS A 160 -12.50 5.19 -7.10
C HIS A 160 -12.17 3.83 -7.75
N GLU A 161 -12.88 2.76 -7.38
CA GLU A 161 -12.85 1.38 -7.88
C GLU A 161 -12.91 1.37 -9.40
N VAL A 162 -13.77 2.19 -10.02
CA VAL A 162 -13.83 2.31 -11.48
C VAL A 162 -12.48 2.76 -12.05
N THR A 163 -11.81 3.72 -11.41
CA THR A 163 -10.48 4.18 -11.80
C THR A 163 -9.43 3.09 -11.57
N VAL A 164 -9.46 2.44 -10.40
CA VAL A 164 -8.49 1.41 -10.03
C VAL A 164 -8.63 0.19 -10.93
N GLN A 165 -9.84 -0.29 -11.18
CA GLN A 165 -10.12 -1.40 -12.10
C GLN A 165 -9.67 -1.09 -13.53
N LYS A 166 -9.91 0.13 -14.02
CA LYS A 166 -9.41 0.56 -15.33
C LYS A 166 -7.88 0.56 -15.37
N ALA A 167 -7.22 1.00 -14.30
CA ALA A 167 -5.76 0.99 -14.21
C ALA A 167 -5.19 -0.43 -14.13
N LEU A 168 -5.82 -1.33 -13.38
CA LEU A 168 -5.40 -2.73 -13.24
C LEU A 168 -5.56 -3.52 -14.55
N ASN A 169 -6.66 -3.29 -15.27
CA ASN A 169 -6.92 -3.95 -16.55
C ASN A 169 -6.19 -3.29 -17.74
N PHE A 170 -5.40 -2.24 -17.50
CA PHE A 170 -4.70 -1.54 -18.55
C PHE A 170 -3.53 -2.37 -19.10
N ASN A 171 -3.55 -2.64 -20.40
CA ASN A 171 -2.47 -3.33 -21.10
C ASN A 171 -1.74 -2.36 -22.04
N PHE A 172 -0.53 -1.96 -21.65
CA PHE A 172 0.30 -1.01 -22.40
C PHE A 172 0.63 -1.51 -23.82
N ALA A 173 0.92 -2.80 -23.99
CA ALA A 173 1.32 -3.36 -25.28
C ALA A 173 0.18 -3.31 -26.31
N ASN A 174 -1.05 -3.56 -25.88
CA ASN A 174 -2.23 -3.48 -26.75
C ASN A 174 -2.54 -2.02 -27.10
N TRP A 175 -2.51 -1.13 -26.10
CA TRP A 175 -2.75 0.30 -26.30
C TRP A 175 -1.76 0.94 -27.29
N PHE A 176 -0.47 0.59 -27.18
CA PHE A 176 0.57 1.10 -28.08
C PHE A 176 0.37 0.61 -29.53
N ARG A 177 -0.03 -0.67 -29.71
CA ARG A 177 -0.30 -1.25 -31.05
C ARG A 177 -1.51 -0.61 -31.73
N GLU A 178 -2.52 -0.24 -30.95
CA GLU A 178 -3.76 0.37 -31.44
C GLU A 178 -3.65 1.89 -31.65
N GLN A 179 -2.43 2.47 -31.51
CA GLN A 179 -2.14 3.90 -31.69
C GLN A 179 -3.11 4.82 -30.92
N GLY A 180 -3.51 4.42 -29.70
CA GLY A 180 -4.36 5.23 -28.84
C GLY A 180 -5.78 5.49 -29.35
N ASN A 181 -6.24 4.79 -30.39
CA ASN A 181 -7.48 5.16 -31.09
C ASN A 181 -8.79 4.71 -30.40
N LEU A 182 -8.76 4.18 -29.17
CA LEU A 182 -9.95 3.52 -28.58
C LEU A 182 -10.15 3.66 -27.06
N SER A 183 -9.36 4.44 -26.32
CA SER A 183 -9.47 4.43 -24.85
C SER A 183 -9.65 5.81 -24.22
N ASP A 184 -10.26 5.80 -23.04
CA ASP A 184 -10.29 6.90 -22.07
C ASP A 184 -8.87 7.37 -21.63
N ILE A 185 -7.79 6.88 -22.24
CA ILE A 185 -6.40 7.06 -21.80
C ILE A 185 -5.63 7.91 -22.81
N ILE A 186 -5.09 9.03 -22.35
CA ILE A 186 -4.38 10.00 -23.17
C ILE A 186 -2.93 10.07 -22.69
N GLU A 187 -1.98 9.98 -23.62
CA GLU A 187 -0.57 10.24 -23.31
C GLU A 187 -0.32 11.74 -23.15
N ILE A 188 0.35 12.10 -22.06
CA ILE A 188 0.78 13.47 -21.80
C ILE A 188 2.28 13.51 -22.05
N LEU A 189 2.67 14.19 -23.11
CA LEU A 189 4.08 14.47 -23.33
C LEU A 189 4.53 15.57 -22.35
N PRO A 190 5.69 15.41 -21.69
CA PRO A 190 6.27 16.48 -20.91
C PRO A 190 6.42 17.70 -21.81
N LYS A 191 5.94 18.86 -21.36
CA LYS A 191 6.13 20.11 -22.09
C LYS A 191 7.55 20.62 -21.81
N GLU A 192 8.25 21.08 -22.83
CA GLU A 192 9.48 21.86 -22.67
C GLU A 192 9.18 23.05 -21.73
N GLY A 193 9.68 22.95 -20.50
CA GLY A 193 9.46 23.91 -19.43
C GLY A 193 10.80 24.43 -18.90
N ARG A 194 10.77 25.16 -17.77
CA ARG A 194 11.96 25.68 -17.07
C ARG A 194 12.86 24.61 -16.44
N ASN A 195 12.77 23.35 -16.88
CA ASN A 195 13.61 22.26 -16.42
C ASN A 195 14.68 22.03 -17.50
N GLY A 196 15.95 22.00 -17.11
CA GLY A 196 17.08 21.93 -18.06
C GLY A 196 17.07 20.68 -18.94
N GLU A 197 17.87 20.70 -20.01
CA GLU A 197 17.97 19.65 -21.04
C GLU A 197 18.14 18.23 -20.45
N ASN A 198 18.95 18.09 -19.41
CA ASN A 198 19.18 16.81 -18.71
C ASN A 198 17.90 16.19 -18.13
N TRP A 199 16.92 17.02 -17.74
CA TRP A 199 15.64 16.52 -17.26
C TRP A 199 14.82 15.95 -18.41
N PHE A 200 14.83 16.59 -19.58
CA PHE A 200 14.12 16.10 -20.75
C PHE A 200 14.71 14.78 -21.24
N GLU A 201 16.03 14.66 -21.26
CA GLU A 201 16.73 13.41 -21.62
C GLU A 201 16.36 12.28 -20.65
N ALA A 202 16.42 12.53 -19.34
CA ALA A 202 16.05 11.55 -18.31
C ALA A 202 14.57 11.13 -18.36
N MET A 203 13.69 12.02 -18.83
CA MET A 203 12.25 11.78 -18.93
C MET A 203 11.81 11.27 -20.30
N SER A 204 12.69 11.23 -21.30
CA SER A 204 12.37 10.82 -22.67
C SER A 204 11.92 9.36 -22.77
N GLU A 205 12.33 8.52 -21.82
CA GLU A 205 11.95 7.10 -21.73
C GLU A 205 10.67 6.89 -20.90
N MET A 206 10.12 7.92 -20.25
CA MET A 206 8.94 7.81 -19.40
C MET A 206 7.66 8.19 -20.15
N HIS A 207 6.68 7.29 -20.11
CA HIS A 207 5.34 7.55 -20.64
C HIS A 207 4.39 7.99 -19.53
N PHE A 208 3.88 9.21 -19.60
CA PHE A 208 2.83 9.68 -18.69
C PHE A 208 1.46 9.45 -19.30
N LEU A 209 0.66 8.61 -18.67
CA LEU A 209 -0.69 8.30 -19.13
C LEU A 209 -1.72 8.94 -18.20
N ARG A 210 -2.72 9.61 -18.79
CA ARG A 210 -3.87 10.16 -18.08
C ARG A 210 -5.09 9.32 -18.37
N LEU A 211 -5.68 8.77 -17.31
CA LEU A 211 -6.97 8.11 -17.32
C LEU A 211 -8.09 9.16 -17.22
N ASN A 212 -8.96 9.24 -18.22
CA ASN A 212 -10.17 10.03 -18.20
C ASN A 212 -11.27 9.21 -17.54
N VAL A 213 -11.64 9.60 -16.32
CA VAL A 213 -12.74 8.97 -15.60
C VAL A 213 -13.86 9.98 -15.53
N ASN A 214 -14.98 9.64 -16.18
CA ASN A 214 -16.23 10.37 -16.03
C ASN A 214 -16.73 10.23 -14.59
N SER A 215 -16.17 11.03 -13.69
CA SER A 215 -16.72 11.24 -12.37
C SER A 215 -18.08 11.89 -12.56
N LYS A 216 -19.16 11.16 -12.26
CA LYS A 216 -20.51 11.73 -12.24
C LYS A 216 -20.47 13.02 -11.43
N ALA A 217 -21.17 14.06 -11.91
CA ALA A 217 -21.25 15.38 -11.30
C ALA A 217 -21.16 15.26 -9.77
N HIS A 218 -20.01 15.66 -9.23
CA HIS A 218 -19.76 15.57 -7.80
C HIS A 218 -20.95 16.23 -7.09
N THR A 219 -21.57 15.51 -6.16
CA THR A 219 -22.47 16.15 -5.18
C THR A 219 -21.71 17.33 -4.60
N GLN A 220 -22.38 18.44 -4.28
CA GLN A 220 -21.69 19.73 -4.13
C GLN A 220 -20.46 19.67 -3.20
N VAL A 221 -20.44 18.85 -2.15
CA VAL A 221 -19.32 18.73 -1.18
C VAL A 221 -18.32 17.59 -1.50
N LYS A 222 -18.61 16.72 -2.46
CA LYS A 222 -17.79 15.51 -2.73
C LYS A 222 -16.36 15.83 -3.13
N TYR A 223 -16.12 16.93 -3.84
CA TYR A 223 -14.76 17.36 -4.19
C TYR A 223 -13.86 17.55 -2.96
N LEU A 224 -14.42 17.91 -1.79
CA LEU A 224 -13.67 18.00 -0.54
C LEU A 224 -13.54 16.63 0.12
N THR A 225 -14.64 15.90 0.27
CA THR A 225 -14.63 14.63 1.02
C THR A 225 -13.89 13.51 0.31
N GLU A 226 -13.82 13.56 -1.02
CA GLU A 226 -13.07 12.65 -1.88
C GLU A 226 -11.73 13.28 -2.33
N ASP A 227 -11.37 14.47 -1.82
CA ASP A 227 -10.05 15.06 -2.11
C ASP A 227 -8.95 14.19 -1.50
N ILE A 228 -7.96 13.86 -2.34
CA ILE A 228 -6.83 13.01 -1.95
C ILE A 228 -6.01 13.70 -0.84
N GLY A 229 -5.85 15.03 -0.91
CA GLY A 229 -5.17 15.81 0.11
C GLY A 229 -5.90 15.75 1.45
N TRP A 230 -7.21 15.99 1.46
CA TRP A 230 -8.07 15.91 2.64
C TRP A 230 -8.04 14.53 3.30
N LEU A 231 -8.16 13.46 2.51
CA LEU A 231 -8.08 12.09 3.00
C LEU A 231 -6.68 11.76 3.57
N SER A 232 -5.62 12.20 2.89
CA SER A 232 -4.25 11.98 3.36
C SER A 232 -3.93 12.75 4.63
N TYR A 233 -4.53 13.93 4.81
CA TYR A 233 -4.41 14.71 6.04
C TYR A 233 -4.97 13.94 7.24
N TRP A 234 -6.11 13.25 7.07
CA TRP A 234 -6.64 12.37 8.11
C TRP A 234 -5.66 11.26 8.48
N TYR A 235 -5.02 10.62 7.49
CA TYR A 235 -3.98 9.62 7.74
C TYR A 235 -2.85 10.19 8.60
N TYR A 236 -2.26 11.33 8.23
CA TYR A 236 -1.12 11.90 8.94
C TYR A 236 -1.45 12.37 10.37
N ILE A 237 -2.65 12.88 10.63
CA ILE A 237 -3.09 13.21 12.00
C ILE A 237 -3.07 11.95 12.87
N ASN A 238 -3.56 10.83 12.35
CA ASN A 238 -3.61 9.57 13.09
C ASN A 238 -2.21 8.96 13.31
N MET A 239 -1.24 9.22 12.43
CA MET A 239 0.16 8.79 12.61
C MET A 239 0.90 9.60 13.70
N GLY A 240 0.55 10.88 13.88
CA GLY A 240 1.22 11.77 14.83
C GLY A 240 0.94 11.43 16.30
N VAL A 241 -0.20 10.77 16.58
CA VAL A 241 -0.62 10.40 17.94
C VAL A 241 -0.23 8.96 18.28
N ALA A 242 1.04 8.62 18.10
CA ALA A 242 1.60 7.46 18.80
C ALA A 242 1.93 7.87 20.24
N GLN A 243 1.23 7.22 21.17
CA GLN A 243 1.32 7.24 22.63
C GLN A 243 2.76 7.50 23.11
N SER A 244 3.10 8.77 23.25
CA SER A 244 4.11 9.13 24.22
C SER A 244 3.36 9.17 25.54
N GLU A 245 3.95 8.69 26.62
CA GLU A 245 3.46 8.82 28.00
C GLU A 245 3.34 10.30 28.45
N THR A 246 3.35 11.26 27.50
CA THR A 246 3.04 12.65 27.74
C THR A 246 1.57 12.80 28.08
N ASN A 247 1.35 13.62 29.10
CA ASN A 247 0.08 14.05 29.69
C ASN A 247 -1.16 13.74 28.83
N LEU A 248 -1.97 12.75 29.23
CA LEU A 248 -3.25 12.37 28.60
C LEU A 248 -4.12 13.59 28.25
N GLN A 249 -4.07 14.62 29.10
CA GLN A 249 -4.77 15.89 28.90
C GLN A 249 -4.34 16.63 27.62
N GLN A 250 -3.05 16.67 27.30
CA GLN A 250 -2.53 17.31 26.09
C GLN A 250 -2.99 16.56 24.84
N VAL A 251 -3.03 15.22 24.90
CA VAL A 251 -3.54 14.39 23.81
C VAL A 251 -5.03 14.64 23.58
N HIS A 252 -5.83 14.71 24.66
CA HIS A 252 -7.25 15.04 24.56
C HIS A 252 -7.48 16.44 23.98
N GLU A 253 -6.72 17.44 24.44
CA GLU A 253 -6.81 18.82 23.94
C GLU A 253 -6.40 18.92 22.47
N PHE A 254 -5.33 18.22 22.08
CA PHE A 254 -4.89 18.11 20.70
C PHE A 254 -6.01 17.54 19.82
N TRP A 255 -6.58 16.39 20.18
CA TRP A 255 -7.67 15.78 19.40
C TRP A 255 -8.91 16.66 19.33
N TYR A 256 -9.29 17.30 20.44
CA TYR A 256 -10.39 18.26 20.45
C TYR A 256 -10.13 19.40 19.46
N CYS A 257 -8.92 19.95 19.44
CA CYS A 257 -8.54 21.01 18.51
C CYS A 257 -8.55 20.54 17.05
N GLN A 258 -7.95 19.39 16.75
CA GLN A 258 -7.88 18.85 15.39
C GLN A 258 -9.28 18.55 14.82
N LEU A 259 -10.14 17.87 15.60
CA LEU A 259 -11.51 17.57 15.20
C LEU A 259 -12.35 18.83 15.02
N ARG A 260 -12.19 19.81 15.93
CA ARG A 260 -12.87 21.11 15.83
C ARG A 260 -12.46 21.86 14.56
N GLN A 261 -11.18 21.89 14.22
CA GLN A 261 -10.69 22.55 13.00
C GLN A 261 -11.21 21.87 11.73
N LEU A 262 -11.15 20.53 11.67
CA LEU A 262 -11.70 19.74 10.56
C LEU A 262 -13.20 20.00 10.36
N LEU A 263 -13.98 19.94 11.44
CA LEU A 263 -15.42 20.20 11.39
C LEU A 263 -15.73 21.64 10.97
N SER A 264 -14.95 22.60 11.46
CA SER A 264 -15.12 24.02 11.10
C SER A 264 -14.84 24.24 9.62
N ARG A 265 -13.78 23.60 9.08
CA ARG A 265 -13.44 23.66 7.66
C ARG A 265 -14.52 23.05 6.79
N TYR A 266 -15.09 21.92 7.20
CA TYR A 266 -16.23 21.28 6.52
C TYR A 266 -17.48 22.17 6.52
N LYS A 267 -17.81 22.79 7.67
CA LYS A 267 -18.94 23.74 7.77
C LYS A 267 -18.77 24.95 6.86
N LEU A 268 -17.56 25.48 6.73
CA LEU A 268 -17.29 26.59 5.81
C LEU A 268 -17.58 26.22 4.35
N GLU A 269 -17.28 25.00 3.93
CA GLU A 269 -17.62 24.54 2.57
C GLU A 269 -19.12 24.40 2.38
N LEU A 270 -19.83 23.86 3.37
CA LEU A 270 -21.30 23.81 3.32
C LEU A 270 -21.91 25.20 3.18
N TYR A 271 -21.50 26.15 4.02
CA TYR A 271 -22.03 27.51 3.98
C TYR A 271 -21.64 28.24 2.69
N GLY A 272 -20.44 28.01 2.17
CA GLY A 272 -20.01 28.54 0.86
C GLY A 272 -20.89 28.07 -0.30
N GLN A 273 -21.52 26.90 -0.15
CA GLN A 273 -22.45 26.31 -1.12
C GLN A 273 -23.92 26.51 -0.76
N GLN A 274 -24.23 27.33 0.25
CA GLN A 274 -25.58 27.57 0.76
C GLN A 274 -26.29 26.29 1.25
N LEU A 275 -25.51 25.30 1.70
CA LEU A 275 -26.02 24.08 2.30
C LEU A 275 -26.17 24.24 3.82
N GLU A 276 -27.25 23.65 4.35
CA GLU A 276 -27.50 23.62 5.79
C GLU A 276 -26.65 22.54 6.48
N TYR A 277 -25.98 22.90 7.58
CA TYR A 277 -25.35 21.91 8.45
C TYR A 277 -26.40 21.23 9.33
N ARG A 278 -26.63 19.94 9.10
CA ARG A 278 -27.45 19.10 9.98
C ARG A 278 -26.55 18.36 10.96
N ASN A 279 -26.97 18.30 12.23
CA ASN A 279 -26.27 17.48 13.21
C ASN A 279 -26.25 16.02 12.73
N LEU A 280 -25.05 15.45 12.75
CA LEU A 280 -24.83 14.06 12.38
C LEU A 280 -25.62 13.19 13.36
N ARG A 281 -26.43 12.29 12.80
CA ARG A 281 -27.05 11.21 13.56
C ARG A 281 -26.17 9.99 13.40
N GLU A 282 -26.07 9.21 14.46
CA GLU A 282 -25.46 7.89 14.39
C GLU A 282 -26.23 7.06 13.34
N ILE A 283 -25.47 6.44 12.44
CA ILE A 283 -26.03 5.61 11.39
C ILE A 283 -26.03 4.17 11.92
N ASN A 284 -27.20 3.65 12.25
CA ASN A 284 -27.35 2.29 12.79
C ASN A 284 -27.06 1.20 11.74
N GLU A 285 -27.13 1.52 10.45
CA GLU A 285 -26.81 0.63 9.34
C GLU A 285 -25.79 1.29 8.41
N PRO A 286 -24.50 0.90 8.45
CA PRO A 286 -23.51 1.48 7.56
C PRO A 286 -23.89 1.15 6.13
N LYS A 287 -24.29 2.16 5.34
CA LYS A 287 -24.34 2.01 3.89
C LYS A 287 -22.92 1.73 3.43
N ALA A 288 -22.72 0.60 2.77
CA ALA A 288 -21.42 0.23 2.20
C ALA A 288 -20.97 1.37 1.29
N THR A 289 -19.97 2.13 1.73
CA THR A 289 -19.36 3.13 0.88
C THR A 289 -18.55 2.41 -0.17
N HIS A 290 -18.45 3.04 -1.34
CA HIS A 290 -17.62 2.56 -2.43
C HIS A 290 -16.17 2.21 -1.98
N LEU A 291 -15.61 2.99 -1.03
CA LEU A 291 -14.27 2.72 -0.49
C LEU A 291 -14.23 1.41 0.31
N LEU A 292 -15.25 1.16 1.13
CA LEU A 292 -15.37 -0.08 1.89
C LEU A 292 -15.61 -1.27 0.95
N THR A 293 -16.43 -1.15 -0.09
CA THR A 293 -16.66 -2.25 -1.04
C THR A 293 -15.38 -2.66 -1.75
N TRP A 294 -14.57 -1.70 -2.20
CA TRP A 294 -13.28 -1.99 -2.83
C TRP A 294 -12.28 -2.67 -1.88
N GLN A 295 -12.15 -2.14 -0.65
CA GLN A 295 -11.26 -2.74 0.35
C GLN A 295 -11.65 -4.18 0.70
N MET A 296 -12.95 -4.46 0.81
CA MET A 296 -13.48 -5.79 1.11
C MET A 296 -13.38 -6.78 -0.06
N GLN A 297 -13.28 -6.30 -1.31
CA GLN A 297 -13.00 -7.16 -2.46
C GLN A 297 -11.52 -7.56 -2.51
N ARG A 298 -10.62 -6.64 -2.15
CA ARG A 298 -9.17 -6.82 -2.27
C ARG A 298 -8.60 -7.72 -1.18
N PHE A 299 -9.05 -7.52 0.04
CA PHE A 299 -8.51 -8.22 1.20
C PHE A 299 -9.50 -9.26 1.70
N GLN A 300 -8.97 -10.40 2.14
CA GLN A 300 -9.81 -11.40 2.78
C GLN A 300 -10.27 -10.90 4.16
N ASP A 301 -11.56 -11.11 4.45
CA ASP A 301 -12.08 -10.94 5.80
C ASP A 301 -11.33 -11.87 6.77
N GLU A 302 -10.92 -11.30 7.90
CA GLU A 302 -10.30 -12.06 8.96
C GLU A 302 -11.36 -12.90 9.68
N THR A 303 -11.54 -14.16 9.23
CA THR A 303 -12.51 -15.09 9.80
C THR A 303 -11.84 -16.14 10.70
N LEU A 304 -12.60 -16.75 11.61
CA LEU A 304 -12.11 -17.90 12.41
C LEU A 304 -11.62 -19.07 11.53
N ALA A 305 -12.07 -19.16 10.27
CA ALA A 305 -11.65 -20.16 9.30
C ALA A 305 -10.27 -19.87 8.69
N THR A 306 -9.96 -18.60 8.33
CA THR A 306 -8.60 -18.20 7.92
C THR A 306 -7.59 -18.41 9.05
N ARG A 307 -8.04 -18.32 10.31
CA ARG A 307 -7.25 -18.67 11.50
C ARG A 307 -7.03 -20.19 11.67
N LYS A 308 -8.06 -21.04 11.45
CA LYS A 308 -7.99 -22.51 11.70
C LYS A 308 -7.25 -23.30 10.62
N CYS A 309 -7.39 -22.97 9.34
CA CYS A 309 -6.70 -23.70 8.26
C CYS A 309 -5.16 -23.64 8.38
N ARG A 310 -4.62 -22.67 9.13
CA ARG A 310 -3.17 -22.48 9.28
C ARG A 310 -2.54 -23.10 10.52
N HIS A 311 -3.32 -23.45 11.55
CA HIS A 311 -2.80 -24.29 12.63
C HIS A 311 -2.37 -25.68 12.15
N GLN A 312 -2.92 -26.15 11.03
CA GLN A 312 -2.57 -27.44 10.42
C GLN A 312 -1.41 -27.35 9.42
N SER A 313 -1.19 -26.20 8.77
CA SER A 313 -0.08 -26.02 7.81
C SER A 313 1.29 -25.80 8.47
N GLY A 314 1.33 -25.48 9.76
CA GLY A 314 2.58 -25.32 10.54
C GLY A 314 3.39 -26.60 10.76
N THR A 315 2.92 -27.77 10.29
CA THR A 315 3.63 -29.06 10.42
C THR A 315 4.17 -29.64 9.12
N LYS A 316 3.99 -28.98 7.97
CA LYS A 316 4.65 -29.37 6.73
C LYS A 316 5.12 -28.14 5.99
N GLY A 317 6.45 -28.01 5.85
CA GLY A 317 7.05 -27.16 4.84
C GLY A 317 6.48 -27.53 3.49
N ALA A 318 5.62 -26.67 2.96
CA ALA A 318 5.11 -26.77 1.62
C ALA A 318 4.98 -25.34 1.09
N LEU A 319 5.89 -25.04 0.16
CA LEU A 319 5.77 -23.97 -0.81
C LEU A 319 4.39 -24.11 -1.48
N LEU A 320 3.42 -23.34 -1.01
CA LEU A 320 2.14 -23.18 -1.69
C LEU A 320 2.18 -21.80 -2.35
N ASP A 321 2.64 -21.81 -3.59
CA ASP A 321 2.37 -20.77 -4.57
C ASP A 321 0.86 -20.66 -4.73
N THR A 322 0.23 -19.82 -3.91
CA THR A 322 -1.04 -19.22 -4.28
C THR A 322 -0.72 -18.13 -5.30
N PRO A 323 -1.20 -18.22 -6.55
CA PRO A 323 -0.97 -17.16 -7.50
C PRO A 323 -1.65 -15.91 -6.95
N SER A 324 -0.83 -14.92 -6.64
CA SER A 324 -1.27 -13.53 -6.62
C SER A 324 -2.09 -13.31 -7.90
N PRO A 325 -3.25 -12.62 -7.85
CA PRO A 325 -3.95 -12.20 -9.07
C PRO A 325 -3.06 -11.33 -9.99
N PHE A 326 -1.87 -10.93 -9.54
CA PHE A 326 -0.83 -10.24 -10.28
C PHE A 326 0.21 -11.15 -10.98
N ALA A 327 0.05 -12.48 -10.96
CA ALA A 327 0.99 -13.41 -11.62
C ALA A 327 0.66 -13.72 -13.10
N PHE A 328 -0.43 -13.20 -13.65
CA PHE A 328 -0.74 -13.37 -15.08
C PHE A 328 -0.38 -12.11 -15.87
N ALA A 329 0.89 -12.02 -16.28
CA ALA A 329 1.31 -11.43 -17.56
C ALA A 329 2.84 -11.19 -17.63
N PHE A 330 3.70 -12.18 -17.36
CA PHE A 330 5.14 -12.00 -17.68
C PHE A 330 5.90 -13.28 -18.08
N GLU A 331 5.22 -14.37 -18.44
CA GLU A 331 5.83 -15.50 -19.13
C GLU A 331 5.36 -15.55 -20.59
N GLY A 332 6.00 -14.72 -21.41
CA GLY A 332 5.70 -14.67 -22.84
C GLY A 332 6.63 -13.78 -23.63
N LEU A 333 7.89 -13.61 -23.23
CA LEU A 333 8.84 -12.84 -24.04
C LEU A 333 10.34 -13.04 -23.76
N ILE A 334 10.80 -14.23 -23.36
CA ILE A 334 12.22 -14.62 -23.52
C ILE A 334 12.27 -16.08 -24.01
N ASN A 335 12.30 -16.26 -25.33
CA ASN A 335 13.07 -17.28 -26.08
C ASN A 335 12.53 -17.41 -27.51
N SER A 336 12.97 -16.50 -28.37
CA SER A 336 12.91 -16.69 -29.82
C SER A 336 14.03 -17.65 -30.25
N LYS A 337 13.69 -18.89 -30.60
CA LYS A 337 14.28 -19.65 -31.72
C LYS A 337 13.44 -20.90 -32.03
N PRO A 338 13.24 -21.25 -33.32
CA PRO A 338 12.27 -22.25 -33.73
C PRO A 338 12.89 -23.65 -33.69
N LYS A 339 12.15 -24.63 -33.16
CA LYS A 339 12.40 -26.05 -33.44
C LYS A 339 11.10 -26.72 -33.85
N HIS A 340 11.11 -27.20 -35.09
CA HIS A 340 10.19 -28.18 -35.65
C HIS A 340 10.12 -29.44 -34.79
N HIS A 341 9.01 -30.18 -34.94
CA HIS A 341 8.72 -31.53 -34.42
C HIS A 341 8.35 -31.64 -32.92
N LEU A 342 7.07 -31.83 -32.61
CA LEU A 342 6.43 -33.16 -32.51
C LEU A 342 4.94 -32.98 -32.13
N MET A 343 4.03 -33.32 -33.03
CA MET A 343 2.63 -33.59 -32.76
C MET A 343 2.48 -35.10 -32.57
N SER A 344 2.22 -35.57 -31.36
CA SER A 344 1.50 -36.83 -31.10
C SER A 344 1.41 -37.06 -29.60
N CYS A 345 0.27 -37.61 -29.17
CA CYS A 345 -0.08 -38.01 -27.80
C CYS A 345 -0.86 -36.93 -27.03
N LEU A 346 -2.18 -36.96 -27.20
CA LEU A 346 -3.23 -36.83 -26.16
C LEU A 346 -4.59 -36.61 -26.85
N ALA A 347 -4.97 -37.56 -27.69
CA ALA A 347 -6.31 -37.66 -28.29
C ALA A 347 -6.71 -39.13 -28.29
N LYS A 348 -7.09 -39.61 -27.11
CA LYS A 348 -7.77 -40.88 -26.81
C LYS A 348 -8.12 -40.75 -25.33
N ASP A 349 -9.39 -40.43 -25.04
CA ASP A 349 -10.12 -40.71 -23.79
C ASP A 349 -11.45 -39.90 -23.62
N GLU A 350 -12.03 -39.36 -24.70
CA GLU A 350 -13.36 -38.69 -24.62
C GLU A 350 -14.42 -39.23 -25.61
N VAL A 351 -14.47 -40.54 -25.88
CA VAL A 351 -15.52 -41.11 -26.76
C VAL A 351 -16.38 -42.21 -26.11
N GLU A 352 -16.18 -42.57 -24.84
CA GLU A 352 -16.87 -43.74 -24.25
C GLU A 352 -17.86 -43.44 -23.11
N GLN A 353 -18.56 -42.28 -23.14
CA GLN A 353 -19.65 -42.01 -22.18
C GLN A 353 -20.94 -41.38 -22.76
N GLN A 354 -21.16 -41.41 -24.08
CA GLN A 354 -22.42 -40.95 -24.70
C GLN A 354 -23.26 -42.03 -25.40
N GLY A 355 -23.01 -43.30 -25.05
CA GLY A 355 -23.62 -44.46 -25.70
C GLY A 355 -24.59 -45.30 -24.87
N GLU A 356 -25.24 -44.79 -23.81
CA GLU A 356 -26.11 -45.67 -23.00
C GLU A 356 -27.35 -45.02 -22.35
N LYS A 357 -27.86 -43.92 -22.92
CA LYS A 357 -29.15 -43.31 -22.48
C LYS A 357 -30.11 -43.02 -23.63
N LYS A 358 -30.33 -43.97 -24.53
CA LYS A 358 -31.48 -43.97 -25.47
C LYS A 358 -31.94 -45.40 -25.79
N LYS A 359 -32.53 -46.09 -24.81
CA LYS A 359 -33.38 -47.27 -25.04
C LYS A 359 -34.14 -47.63 -23.77
N HIS A 360 -35.15 -46.83 -23.39
CA HIS A 360 -36.30 -47.25 -22.56
C HIS A 360 -37.29 -46.10 -22.42
N LYS A 361 -38.15 -45.92 -23.42
CA LYS A 361 -39.47 -45.26 -23.33
C LYS A 361 -40.25 -45.48 -24.63
N SER A 362 -40.73 -46.71 -24.80
CA SER A 362 -41.88 -47.05 -25.64
C SER A 362 -42.36 -48.42 -25.16
N LEU A 363 -43.44 -48.42 -24.36
CA LEU A 363 -44.37 -49.52 -24.05
C LEU A 363 -45.01 -49.30 -22.67
N LYS A 364 -46.10 -48.52 -22.67
CA LYS A 364 -47.40 -48.80 -22.06
C LYS A 364 -48.17 -47.51 -21.83
#